data_AF-A0A369KTZ8-F1
#
_entry.id   AF-A0A369KTZ8-F1
#
_cell.length_a   1.000
_cell.length_b   1.000
_cell.length_c   1.000
_cell.angle_alpha   90.00
_cell.angle_beta   90.00
_cell.angle_gamma   90.00
#
_symmetry.space_group_name_H-M   'P 1'
#
loop_
_entity.id
_entity.type
_entity.pdbx_description
1 polymer ?
#
loop_
_entity_poly.entity_id
_entity_poly.type
_entity_poly.pdbx_seq_one_letter_code
_entity_poly.pdbx_strand_id
1 'polypeptide(L)'
;MNYVLLLICIGFVLFVFQVVFFLTCIKWLKSGKLKRDKEFAILDAERAQLIDMQAMLSNEVKEAKKLASDTLNKLMVIGSEAHAEWEDVTKKINSVLVEVDKHSEMLLEENLSNLNMKTLALEKIIKDAQILNENLIASTKKSQKILRLFDATVPPEDIFKEIQTEKYAEAKKLLQDGIEASDVSRRLGMSMSEVLLLSSYL
;
A
#
# COMPACT_ATOMS: atom_id res chain seq x y z
N MET A 1 77.01 -46.66 107.97
CA MET A 1 77.37 -46.66 106.53
C MET A 1 76.17 -46.81 105.58
N ASN A 2 74.97 -47.22 106.04
CA ASN A 2 73.81 -47.47 105.14
C ASN A 2 72.95 -46.24 104.79
N TYR A 3 72.92 -45.19 105.63
CA TYR A 3 72.08 -44.01 105.40
C TYR A 3 72.52 -43.13 104.22
N VAL A 4 73.84 -43.03 103.98
CA VAL A 4 74.41 -42.28 102.85
C VAL A 4 74.04 -42.96 101.53
N LEU A 5 74.09 -44.30 101.47
CA LEU A 5 73.71 -45.07 100.29
C LEU A 5 72.21 -44.91 99.96
N LEU A 6 71.37 -44.88 101.01
CA LEU A 6 69.91 -44.73 100.87
C LEU A 6 69.53 -43.33 100.38
N LEU A 7 70.20 -42.28 100.85
CA LEU A 7 70.04 -40.91 100.36
C LEU A 7 70.44 -40.77 98.88
N ILE A 8 71.55 -41.40 98.47
CA ILE A 8 71.98 -41.41 97.06
C ILE A 8 70.96 -42.14 96.18
N CYS A 9 70.43 -43.28 96.64
CA CYS A 9 69.37 -44.00 95.91
C CYS A 9 68.08 -43.18 95.76
N ILE A 10 67.62 -42.52 96.83
CA ILE A 10 66.42 -41.66 96.76
C ILE A 10 66.69 -40.47 95.83
N GLY A 11 67.86 -39.84 95.92
CA GLY A 11 68.25 -38.75 95.03
C GLY A 11 68.30 -39.18 93.56
N PHE A 12 68.82 -40.38 93.27
CA PHE A 12 68.85 -40.93 91.92
C PHE A 12 67.45 -41.23 91.39
N VAL A 13 66.57 -41.82 92.20
CA VAL A 13 65.18 -42.09 91.80
C VAL A 13 64.41 -40.79 91.52
N LEU A 14 64.56 -39.78 92.38
CA LEU A 14 63.96 -38.46 92.16
C LEU A 14 64.52 -37.78 90.91
N PHE A 15 65.82 -37.90 90.66
CA PHE A 15 66.45 -37.36 89.46
C PHE A 15 65.90 -38.03 88.18
N VAL A 16 65.76 -39.35 88.18
CA VAL A 16 65.17 -40.09 87.04
C VAL A 16 63.73 -39.65 86.82
N PHE A 17 62.91 -39.55 87.87
CA PHE A 17 61.54 -39.05 87.77
C PHE A 17 61.47 -37.63 87.22
N GLN A 18 62.34 -36.74 87.70
CA GLN A 18 62.42 -35.36 87.24
C GLN A 18 62.79 -35.29 85.76
N VAL A 19 63.79 -36.04 85.30
CA VAL A 19 64.19 -36.09 83.89
C VAL A 19 63.07 -36.63 83.00
N VAL A 20 62.41 -37.72 83.41
CA VAL A 20 61.28 -38.30 82.65
C VAL A 20 60.10 -37.31 82.59
N PHE A 21 59.79 -36.63 83.68
CA PHE A 21 58.74 -35.62 83.73
C PHE A 21 59.04 -34.44 82.79
N PHE A 22 60.25 -33.86 82.87
CA PHE A 22 60.64 -32.76 81.98
C PHE A 22 60.63 -33.16 80.51
N LEU A 23 61.13 -34.35 80.15
CA LEU A 23 61.08 -34.84 78.78
C LEU A 23 59.65 -35.02 78.26
N THR A 24 58.74 -35.49 79.12
CA THR A 24 57.32 -35.67 78.77
C THR A 24 56.63 -34.33 78.56
N CYS A 25 56.84 -33.36 79.47
CA CYS A 25 56.31 -32.01 79.33
C CYS A 25 56.85 -31.30 78.08
N ILE A 26 58.15 -31.41 77.78
CA ILE A 26 58.75 -30.83 76.58
C ILE A 26 58.17 -31.46 75.31
N LYS A 27 58.00 -32.80 75.27
CA LYS A 27 57.37 -33.48 74.12
C LYS A 27 55.92 -33.04 73.92
N TRP A 28 55.15 -32.93 75.00
CA TRP A 28 53.75 -32.49 74.93
C TRP A 28 53.64 -31.03 74.44
N LEU A 29 54.48 -30.14 74.97
CA LEU A 29 54.51 -28.74 74.57
C LEU A 29 54.96 -28.55 73.11
N LYS A 30 55.96 -29.32 72.65
CA LYS A 30 56.36 -29.35 71.23
C LYS A 30 55.25 -29.89 70.32
N SER A 31 54.56 -30.95 70.73
CA SER A 31 53.45 -31.53 69.94
C SER A 31 52.27 -30.54 69.81
N GLY A 32 51.89 -29.88 70.91
CA GLY A 32 50.84 -28.85 70.90
C GLY A 32 51.22 -27.62 70.07
N LYS A 33 52.49 -27.18 70.14
CA LYS A 33 52.99 -26.08 69.29
C LYS A 33 52.96 -26.45 67.81
N LEU A 34 53.43 -27.65 67.45
CA LEU A 34 53.52 -28.10 66.06
C LEU A 34 52.14 -28.32 65.41
N LYS A 35 51.11 -28.70 66.18
CA LYS A 35 49.72 -28.75 65.68
C LYS A 35 49.17 -27.36 65.40
N ARG A 36 49.33 -26.42 66.34
CA ARG A 36 48.88 -25.03 66.15
C ARG A 36 49.60 -24.35 64.98
N ASP A 37 50.92 -24.53 64.88
CA ASP A 37 51.70 -23.95 63.78
C ASP A 37 51.24 -24.48 62.40
N LYS A 38 50.82 -25.75 62.32
CA LYS A 38 50.22 -26.32 61.09
C LYS A 38 48.84 -25.73 60.80
N GLU A 39 47.99 -25.57 61.80
CA GLU A 39 46.66 -24.96 61.64
C GLU A 39 46.78 -23.49 61.20
N PHE A 40 47.73 -22.73 61.76
CA PHE A 40 48.01 -21.36 61.31
C PHE A 40 48.55 -21.32 59.87
N ALA A 41 49.43 -22.25 59.50
CA ALA A 41 49.91 -22.32 58.11
C ALA A 41 48.80 -22.64 57.10
N ILE A 42 47.83 -23.49 57.47
CA ILE A 42 46.64 -23.76 56.65
C ILE A 42 45.76 -22.52 56.56
N LEU A 43 45.51 -21.85 57.69
CA LEU A 43 44.69 -20.64 57.75
C LEU A 43 45.30 -19.50 56.90
N ASP A 44 46.62 -19.32 56.94
CA ASP A 44 47.32 -18.33 56.12
C ASP A 44 47.25 -18.68 54.63
N ALA A 45 47.35 -19.97 54.27
CA ALA A 45 47.20 -20.43 52.89
C ALA A 45 45.77 -20.23 52.37
N GLU A 46 44.76 -20.55 53.17
CA GLU A 46 43.35 -20.30 52.84
C GLU A 46 43.06 -18.81 52.69
N ARG A 47 43.63 -17.97 53.58
CA ARG A 47 43.49 -16.51 53.49
C ARG A 47 44.13 -15.97 52.21
N ALA A 48 45.31 -16.47 51.82
CA ALA A 48 45.95 -16.08 50.57
C ALA A 48 45.08 -16.46 49.36
N GLN A 49 44.52 -17.68 49.34
CA GLN A 49 43.60 -18.12 48.29
C GLN A 49 42.34 -17.27 48.21
N LEU A 50 41.76 -16.89 49.37
CA LEU A 50 40.58 -16.02 49.40
C LEU A 50 40.89 -14.62 48.84
N ILE A 51 42.06 -14.08 49.14
CA ILE A 51 42.50 -12.78 48.59
C ILE A 51 42.66 -12.89 47.06
N ASP A 52 43.28 -13.95 46.56
CA ASP A 52 43.46 -14.18 45.12
C ASP A 52 42.12 -14.36 44.40
N MET A 53 41.20 -15.14 44.98
CA MET A 53 39.84 -15.31 44.45
C MET A 53 39.07 -13.99 44.43
N GLN A 54 39.19 -13.18 45.48
CA GLN A 54 38.55 -11.86 45.53
C GLN A 54 39.12 -10.93 44.45
N ALA A 55 40.43 -10.96 44.21
CA ALA A 55 41.07 -10.17 43.16
C ALA A 55 40.62 -10.62 41.76
N MET A 56 40.55 -11.94 41.51
CA MET A 56 40.03 -12.48 40.25
C MET A 56 38.58 -12.10 40.02
N LEU A 57 37.71 -12.29 41.02
CA LEU A 57 36.29 -11.95 40.92
C LEU A 57 36.09 -10.46 40.68
N SER A 58 36.88 -9.60 41.34
CA SER A 58 36.82 -8.15 41.11
C SER A 58 37.19 -7.77 39.67
N ASN A 59 38.20 -8.43 39.10
CA ASN A 59 38.59 -8.23 37.72
C ASN A 59 37.52 -8.73 36.75
N GLU A 60 36.97 -9.93 36.96
CA GLU A 60 35.88 -10.47 36.13
C GLU A 60 34.65 -9.56 36.13
N VAL A 61 34.23 -9.05 37.31
CA VAL A 61 33.12 -8.11 37.42
C VAL A 61 33.42 -6.81 36.66
N LYS A 62 34.66 -6.32 36.72
CA LYS A 62 35.07 -5.12 35.99
C LYS A 62 35.05 -5.34 34.47
N GLU A 63 35.51 -6.49 34.01
CA GLU A 63 35.46 -6.86 32.59
C GLU A 63 34.04 -7.05 32.09
N ALA A 64 33.18 -7.75 32.86
CA ALA A 64 31.77 -7.91 32.54
C ALA A 64 31.06 -6.56 32.47
N LYS A 65 31.33 -5.65 33.40
CA LYS A 65 30.79 -4.28 33.38
C LYS A 65 31.25 -3.51 32.14
N LYS A 66 32.52 -3.64 31.76
CA LYS A 66 33.06 -3.01 30.54
C LYS A 66 32.37 -3.57 29.29
N LEU A 67 32.27 -4.89 29.17
CA LEU A 67 31.60 -5.56 28.06
C LEU A 67 30.13 -5.13 27.95
N ALA A 68 29.41 -5.06 29.08
CA ALA A 68 28.03 -4.61 29.11
C ALA A 68 27.89 -3.15 28.65
N SER A 69 28.79 -2.27 29.10
CA SER A 69 28.82 -0.87 28.68
C SER A 69 29.10 -0.73 27.18
N ASP A 70 30.07 -1.48 26.66
CA ASP A 70 30.43 -1.46 25.24
C ASP A 70 29.28 -2.00 24.37
N THR A 71 28.58 -3.04 24.85
CA THR A 71 27.42 -3.63 24.18
C THR A 71 26.24 -2.65 24.17
N LEU A 72 25.98 -1.97 25.29
CA LEU A 72 24.93 -0.96 25.38
C LEU A 72 25.20 0.22 24.45
N ASN A 73 26.43 0.70 24.39
CA ASN A 73 26.82 1.76 23.45
C ASN A 73 26.62 1.34 21.99
N LYS A 74 27.01 0.11 21.62
CA LYS A 74 26.76 -0.43 20.28
C LYS A 74 25.28 -0.52 19.95
N LEU A 75 24.46 -1.01 20.88
CA LEU A 75 23.01 -1.06 20.71
C LEU A 75 22.39 0.32 20.55
N MET A 76 22.90 1.32 21.27
CA MET A 76 22.43 2.70 21.15
C MET A 76 22.73 3.29 19.76
N VAL A 77 23.94 3.05 19.23
CA VAL A 77 24.33 3.48 17.88
C VAL A 77 23.45 2.80 16.82
N ILE A 78 23.32 1.47 16.90
CA ILE A 78 22.46 0.71 15.97
C ILE A 78 21.01 1.19 16.05
N GLY A 79 20.49 1.46 17.26
CA GLY A 79 19.14 1.97 17.45
C GLY A 79 18.95 3.36 16.81
N SER A 80 19.95 4.23 16.92
CA SER A 80 19.93 5.55 16.27
C SER A 80 20.01 5.46 14.75
N GLU A 81 20.88 4.59 14.21
CA GLU A 81 21.03 4.37 12.77
C GLU A 81 19.73 3.79 12.18
N ALA A 82 19.17 2.76 12.82
CA ALA A 82 17.90 2.18 12.41
C ALA A 82 16.78 3.22 12.42
N HIS A 83 16.71 4.07 13.44
CA HIS A 83 15.71 5.14 13.50
C HIS A 83 15.85 6.13 12.34
N ALA A 84 17.07 6.56 12.01
CA ALA A 84 17.33 7.44 10.88
C ALA A 84 16.96 6.80 9.54
N GLU A 85 17.28 5.51 9.34
CA GLU A 85 16.88 4.76 8.15
C GLU A 85 15.35 4.66 8.03
N TRP A 86 14.66 4.36 9.13
CA TRP A 86 13.19 4.29 9.15
C TRP A 86 12.53 5.63 8.82
N GLU A 87 13.11 6.75 9.28
CA GLU A 87 12.63 8.08 8.94
C GLU A 87 12.81 8.39 7.45
N ASP A 88 13.97 8.04 6.86
CA ASP A 88 14.24 8.21 5.43
C ASP A 88 13.31 7.35 4.57
N VAL A 89 13.11 6.08 4.94
CA VAL A 89 12.18 5.17 4.25
C VAL A 89 10.75 5.72 4.32
N THR A 90 10.33 6.23 5.46
CA THR A 90 8.99 6.81 5.63
C THR A 90 8.81 8.06 4.75
N LYS A 91 9.82 8.94 4.67
CA LYS A 91 9.80 10.11 3.76
C LYS A 91 9.71 9.68 2.31
N LYS A 92 10.47 8.66 1.89
CA LYS A 92 10.42 8.10 0.53
C LYS A 92 9.05 7.51 0.20
N ILE A 93 8.49 6.70 1.08
CA ILE A 93 7.14 6.13 0.90
C ILE A 93 6.12 7.25 0.74
N ASN A 94 6.16 8.27 1.61
CA ASN A 94 5.23 9.39 1.53
C ASN A 94 5.38 10.17 0.21
N SER A 95 6.60 10.39 -0.26
CA SER A 95 6.86 11.03 -1.56
C SER A 95 6.28 10.22 -2.72
N VAL A 96 6.47 8.90 -2.72
CA VAL A 96 5.93 8.02 -3.78
C VAL A 96 4.40 8.00 -3.74
N LEU A 97 3.80 7.95 -2.55
CA LEU A 97 2.34 7.98 -2.41
C LEU A 97 1.73 9.28 -2.96
N VAL A 98 2.34 10.43 -2.68
CA VAL A 98 1.90 11.72 -3.22
C VAL A 98 2.05 11.77 -4.75
N GLU A 99 3.13 11.20 -5.30
CA GLU A 99 3.33 11.14 -6.74
C GLU A 99 2.31 10.21 -7.43
N VAL A 100 2.03 9.04 -6.85
CA VAL A 100 1.01 8.10 -7.35
C VAL A 100 -0.38 8.71 -7.30
N ASP A 101 -0.71 9.42 -6.21
CA ASP A 101 -1.99 10.11 -6.06
C ASP A 101 -2.17 11.16 -7.15
N LYS A 102 -1.17 12.03 -7.34
CA LYS A 102 -1.17 13.04 -8.40
C LYS A 102 -1.24 12.44 -9.80
N HIS A 103 -0.51 11.35 -10.06
CA HIS A 103 -0.54 10.69 -11.36
C HIS A 103 -1.91 10.04 -11.63
N SER A 104 -2.51 9.45 -10.59
CA SER A 104 -3.85 8.86 -10.67
C SER A 104 -4.92 9.92 -10.92
N GLU A 105 -4.82 11.09 -10.26
CA GLU A 105 -5.71 12.22 -10.49
C GLU A 105 -5.63 12.71 -11.94
N MET A 106 -4.43 12.90 -12.49
CA MET A 106 -4.26 13.30 -13.90
C MET A 106 -4.86 12.27 -14.87
N LEU A 107 -4.63 10.97 -14.64
CA LEU A 107 -5.20 9.92 -15.48
C LEU A 107 -6.74 9.88 -15.39
N LEU A 108 -7.30 10.12 -14.20
CA LEU A 108 -8.74 10.17 -14.01
C LEU A 108 -9.36 11.37 -14.72
N GLU A 109 -8.75 12.56 -14.60
CA GLU A 109 -9.20 13.76 -15.30
C GLU A 109 -9.14 13.61 -16.82
N GLU A 110 -8.05 13.05 -17.35
CA GLU A 110 -7.92 12.79 -18.79
C GLU A 110 -8.98 11.80 -19.28
N ASN A 111 -9.20 10.70 -18.55
CA ASN A 111 -10.21 9.72 -18.91
C ASN A 111 -11.63 10.29 -18.81
N LEU A 112 -11.93 11.10 -17.79
CA LEU A 112 -13.23 11.77 -17.66
C LEU A 112 -13.48 12.76 -18.80
N SER A 113 -12.47 13.54 -19.18
CA SER A 113 -12.53 14.45 -20.33
C SER A 113 -12.80 13.69 -21.64
N ASN A 114 -12.05 12.61 -21.88
CA ASN A 114 -12.24 11.75 -23.04
C ASN A 114 -13.63 11.09 -23.07
N LEU A 115 -14.13 10.67 -21.91
CA LEU A 115 -15.46 10.07 -21.79
C LEU A 115 -16.54 11.11 -22.09
N ASN A 116 -16.43 12.33 -21.54
CA ASN A 116 -17.36 13.42 -21.83
C ASN A 116 -17.40 13.77 -23.33
N MET A 117 -16.24 13.85 -23.99
CA MET A 117 -16.17 14.09 -25.43
C MET A 117 -16.85 12.98 -26.24
N LYS A 118 -16.65 11.71 -25.86
CA LYS A 118 -17.32 10.58 -26.49
C LYS A 118 -18.83 10.60 -26.25
N THR A 119 -19.28 10.96 -25.05
CA THR A 119 -20.71 11.09 -24.72
C THR A 119 -21.36 12.18 -25.57
N LEU A 120 -20.74 13.36 -25.68
CA LEU A 120 -21.23 14.45 -26.53
C LEU A 120 -21.28 14.06 -28.01
N ALA A 121 -20.25 13.36 -28.51
CA ALA A 121 -20.23 12.85 -29.87
C ALA A 121 -21.36 11.82 -30.11
N LEU A 122 -21.60 10.94 -29.15
CA LEU A 122 -22.69 9.96 -29.21
C LEU A 122 -24.07 10.64 -29.20
N GLU A 123 -24.28 11.63 -28.33
CA GLU A 123 -25.53 12.41 -28.29
C GLU A 123 -25.81 13.10 -29.62
N LYS A 124 -24.77 13.65 -30.27
CA LYS A 124 -24.91 14.24 -31.61
C LYS A 124 -25.33 13.19 -32.64
N ILE A 125 -24.67 12.03 -32.67
CA ILE A 125 -25.02 10.94 -33.60
C ILE A 125 -26.47 10.48 -33.37
N ILE A 126 -26.93 10.38 -32.12
CA ILE A 126 -28.31 10.00 -31.80
C ILE A 126 -29.29 11.04 -32.36
N LYS A 127 -29.02 12.34 -32.18
CA LYS A 127 -29.86 13.41 -32.74
C LYS A 127 -29.89 13.38 -34.27
N ASP A 128 -28.73 13.22 -34.91
CA ASP A 128 -28.62 13.12 -36.36
C ASP A 128 -29.39 11.89 -36.89
N ALA A 129 -29.30 10.76 -36.18
CA ALA A 129 -30.06 9.55 -36.50
C ALA A 129 -31.58 9.73 -36.32
N GLN A 130 -32.02 10.47 -35.30
CA GLN A 130 -33.44 10.81 -35.12
C GLN A 130 -33.97 11.65 -36.28
N ILE A 131 -33.25 12.71 -36.68
CA ILE A 131 -33.61 13.56 -37.82
C ILE A 131 -33.67 12.73 -39.10
N LEU A 132 -32.69 11.84 -39.31
CA LEU A 132 -32.65 10.99 -40.50
C LEU A 132 -33.80 9.98 -40.52
N ASN A 133 -34.16 9.43 -39.36
CA ASN A 133 -35.31 8.54 -39.22
C ASN A 133 -36.64 9.27 -39.50
N GLU A 134 -36.83 10.49 -38.98
CA GLU A 134 -38.01 11.31 -39.29
C GLU A 134 -38.13 11.59 -40.80
N ASN A 135 -37.02 11.95 -41.45
CA ASN A 135 -36.96 12.14 -42.89
C ASN A 135 -37.27 10.85 -43.67
N LEU A 136 -36.76 9.71 -43.21
CA LEU A 136 -37.03 8.41 -43.80
C LEU A 136 -38.52 8.04 -43.67
N ILE A 137 -39.14 8.26 -42.51
CA ILE A 137 -40.57 8.02 -42.31
C ILE A 137 -41.40 8.91 -43.25
N ALA A 138 -41.05 10.19 -43.37
CA ALA A 138 -41.72 11.11 -44.28
C ALA A 138 -41.57 10.68 -45.74
N SER A 139 -40.36 10.29 -46.15
CA SER A 139 -40.06 9.77 -47.49
C SER A 139 -40.81 8.47 -47.78
N THR A 140 -40.82 7.53 -46.83
CA THR A 140 -41.53 6.25 -46.95
C THR A 140 -43.02 6.46 -47.09
N LYS A 141 -43.62 7.38 -46.33
CA LYS A 141 -45.03 7.78 -46.50
C LYS A 141 -45.30 8.33 -47.90
N LYS A 142 -44.42 9.19 -48.44
CA LYS A 142 -44.55 9.70 -49.82
C LYS A 142 -44.44 8.58 -50.84
N SER A 143 -43.45 7.69 -50.70
CA SER A 143 -43.27 6.54 -51.59
C SER A 143 -44.46 5.57 -51.52
N GLN A 144 -45.04 5.32 -50.34
CA GLN A 144 -46.26 4.53 -50.19
C GLN A 144 -47.46 5.17 -50.91
N LYS A 145 -47.61 6.49 -50.84
CA LYS A 145 -48.63 7.22 -51.61
C LYS A 145 -48.41 7.09 -53.11
N ILE A 146 -47.16 7.18 -53.58
CA ILE A 146 -46.81 6.97 -54.99
C ILE A 146 -47.08 5.51 -55.39
N LEU A 147 -46.75 4.53 -54.56
CA LEU A 147 -47.00 3.12 -54.85
C LEU A 147 -48.51 2.85 -55.05
N ARG A 148 -49.37 3.51 -54.27
CA ARG A 148 -50.83 3.43 -54.45
C ARG A 148 -51.32 3.95 -55.81
N LEU A 149 -50.57 4.83 -56.49
CA LEU A 149 -50.90 5.26 -57.87
C LEU A 149 -50.78 4.12 -58.90
N PHE A 150 -49.95 3.12 -58.61
CA PHE A 150 -49.72 1.97 -59.49
C PHE A 150 -50.62 0.78 -59.13
N ASP A 151 -51.45 0.89 -58.09
CA ASP A 151 -52.40 -0.13 -57.69
C ASP A 151 -53.69 0.02 -58.51
N ALA A 152 -53.96 -0.93 -59.41
CA ALA A 152 -55.04 -0.87 -60.40
C ALA A 152 -56.47 -0.88 -59.80
N THR A 153 -56.58 -0.95 -58.48
CA THR A 153 -57.83 -1.03 -57.73
C THR A 153 -58.32 0.32 -57.19
N VAL A 154 -57.52 1.38 -57.28
CA VAL A 154 -57.87 2.72 -56.77
C VAL A 154 -58.04 3.71 -57.92
N PRO A 155 -59.16 4.45 -58.02
CA PRO A 155 -59.36 5.46 -59.05
C PRO A 155 -58.25 6.52 -59.02
N PRO A 156 -57.57 6.81 -60.15
CA PRO A 156 -56.48 7.79 -60.20
C PRO A 156 -56.90 9.17 -59.68
N GLU A 157 -58.16 9.54 -59.89
CA GLU A 157 -58.75 10.84 -59.58
C GLU A 157 -58.75 11.19 -58.08
N ASP A 158 -58.92 10.19 -57.21
CA ASP A 158 -58.89 10.39 -55.76
C ASP A 158 -57.46 10.51 -55.23
N ILE A 159 -56.50 9.83 -55.87
CA ILE A 159 -55.09 9.89 -55.48
C ILE A 159 -54.45 11.20 -55.94
N PHE A 160 -54.79 11.70 -57.14
CA PHE A 160 -54.31 13.00 -57.61
C PHE A 160 -54.79 14.15 -56.73
N LYS A 161 -56.00 14.08 -56.16
CA LYS A 161 -56.48 15.06 -55.16
C LYS A 161 -55.67 15.04 -53.86
N GLU A 162 -55.16 13.89 -53.43
CA GLU A 162 -54.35 13.75 -52.19
C GLU A 162 -52.86 14.10 -52.36
N ILE A 163 -52.34 14.09 -53.59
CA ILE A 163 -50.93 14.38 -53.92
C ILE A 163 -50.73 15.83 -54.38
N GLN A 164 -51.77 16.47 -54.93
CA GLN A 164 -51.70 17.86 -55.34
C GLN A 164 -51.44 18.78 -54.14
N THR A 165 -50.28 19.44 -54.11
CA THR A 165 -50.09 20.61 -53.25
C THR A 165 -51.01 21.73 -53.71
N GLU A 166 -51.45 22.63 -52.82
CA GLU A 166 -52.41 23.73 -53.12
C GLU A 166 -52.08 24.48 -54.42
N LYS A 167 -50.79 24.70 -54.71
CA LYS A 167 -50.32 25.28 -55.98
C LYS A 167 -50.78 24.55 -57.24
N TYR A 168 -50.76 23.22 -57.29
CA TYR A 168 -51.17 22.45 -58.48
C TYR A 168 -52.70 22.43 -58.64
N ALA A 169 -53.44 22.44 -57.53
CA ALA A 169 -54.90 22.54 -57.56
C ALA A 169 -55.36 23.93 -58.05
N GLU A 170 -54.70 24.98 -57.58
CA GLU A 170 -54.95 26.36 -58.03
C GLU A 170 -54.54 26.56 -59.49
N ALA A 171 -53.40 25.99 -59.93
CA ALA A 171 -52.99 25.99 -61.34
C ALA A 171 -54.03 25.31 -62.24
N LYS A 172 -54.56 24.15 -61.82
CA LYS A 172 -55.59 23.41 -62.57
C LYS A 172 -56.88 24.22 -62.70
N LYS A 173 -57.30 24.90 -61.62
CA LYS A 173 -58.50 25.76 -61.63
C LYS A 173 -58.33 26.96 -62.57
N LEU A 174 -57.20 27.66 -62.49
CA LEU A 174 -56.92 28.81 -63.36
C LEU A 174 -56.87 28.42 -64.84
N LEU A 175 -56.34 27.23 -65.15
CA LEU A 175 -56.36 26.68 -66.52
C LEU A 175 -57.78 26.29 -66.97
N GLN A 176 -58.63 25.73 -66.09
CA GLN A 176 -60.05 25.46 -66.38
C GLN A 176 -60.86 26.72 -66.62
N ASP A 177 -60.52 27.81 -65.93
CA ASP A 177 -61.13 29.13 -66.10
C ASP A 177 -60.64 29.84 -67.39
N GLY A 178 -59.82 29.17 -68.21
CA GLY A 178 -59.41 29.63 -69.54
C GLY A 178 -58.19 30.57 -69.56
N ILE A 179 -57.43 30.66 -68.47
CA ILE A 179 -56.23 31.50 -68.39
C ILE A 179 -55.06 30.80 -69.09
N GLU A 180 -54.28 31.54 -69.87
CA GLU A 180 -53.13 31.00 -70.60
C GLU A 180 -52.08 30.40 -69.65
N ALA A 181 -51.48 29.27 -70.07
CA ALA A 181 -50.46 28.56 -69.30
C ALA A 181 -49.24 29.43 -68.94
N SER A 182 -48.91 30.41 -69.79
CA SER A 182 -47.86 31.41 -69.57
C SER A 182 -48.13 32.28 -68.33
N ASP A 183 -49.38 32.73 -68.17
CA ASP A 183 -49.82 33.56 -67.05
C ASP A 183 -49.99 32.75 -65.77
N VAL A 184 -50.46 31.51 -65.86
CA VAL A 184 -50.53 30.58 -64.71
C VAL A 184 -49.12 30.25 -64.18
N SER A 185 -48.16 29.98 -65.08
CA SER A 185 -46.75 29.75 -64.74
C SER A 185 -46.14 30.95 -64.02
N ARG A 186 -46.40 32.18 -64.50
CA ARG A 186 -45.89 33.42 -63.90
C ARG A 186 -46.54 33.73 -62.55
N ARG A 187 -47.85 33.51 -62.39
CA ARG A 187 -48.59 33.82 -61.15
C ARG A 187 -48.27 32.87 -60.01
N LEU A 188 -48.12 31.58 -60.29
CA LEU A 188 -47.86 30.56 -59.26
C LEU A 188 -46.38 30.21 -59.10
N GLY A 189 -45.51 30.81 -59.93
CA GLY A 189 -44.06 30.54 -59.92
C GLY A 189 -43.75 29.09 -60.22
N MET A 190 -44.47 28.50 -61.19
CA MET A 190 -44.31 27.11 -61.64
C MET A 190 -43.57 27.09 -62.97
N SER A 191 -42.83 26.02 -63.28
CA SER A 191 -42.18 25.91 -64.58
C SER A 191 -43.22 25.76 -65.69
N MET A 192 -42.96 26.38 -66.85
CA MET A 192 -43.88 26.33 -67.99
C MET A 192 -44.16 24.88 -68.44
N SER A 193 -43.17 24.00 -68.32
CA SER A 193 -43.29 22.56 -68.56
C SER A 193 -44.29 21.86 -67.62
N GLU A 194 -44.29 22.21 -66.34
CA GLU A 194 -45.25 21.64 -65.37
C GLU A 194 -46.68 22.09 -65.68
N VAL A 195 -46.86 23.36 -66.05
CA VAL A 195 -48.18 23.92 -66.37
C VAL A 195 -48.73 23.36 -67.68
N LEU A 196 -47.88 23.19 -68.70
CA LEU A 196 -48.26 22.54 -69.95
C LEU A 196 -48.64 21.07 -69.74
N LEU A 197 -47.90 20.34 -68.90
CA LEU A 197 -48.26 18.97 -68.55
C LEU A 197 -49.64 18.92 -67.88
N LEU A 198 -49.92 19.81 -66.93
CA LEU A 198 -51.25 19.91 -66.30
C LEU A 198 -52.36 20.18 -67.33
N SER A 199 -52.10 21.06 -68.30
CA SER A 199 -53.07 21.37 -69.36
C SER A 199 -53.39 20.18 -70.28
N SER A 200 -52.46 19.23 -70.41
CA SER A 200 -52.65 18.03 -71.22
C SER A 200 -53.52 16.94 -70.56
N TYR A 201 -53.81 17.09 -69.25
CA TYR A 201 -54.65 16.20 -68.44
C TYR A 201 -55.93 16.89 -67.94
N LEU A 202 -56.31 18.02 -68.55
CA LEU A 202 -57.58 18.72 -68.33
C LEU A 202 -58.66 18.23 -69.29
#